data_AF-A0A6J4NJU3-F1
#
_entry.id   AF-A0A6J4NJU3-F1
#
_cell.length_a   1.000
_cell.length_b   1.000
_cell.length_c   1.000
_cell.angle_alpha   90.00
_cell.angle_beta   90.00
_cell.angle_gamma   90.00
#
_symmetry.space_group_name_H-M   'P 1'
#
loop_
_entity.id
_entity.type
_entity.pdbx_description
1 polymer ?
#
loop_
_entity_poly.entity_id
_entity_poly.type
_entity_poly.pdbx_seq_one_letter_code
_entity_poly.pdbx_strand_id
1 'polypeptide(L)'
;MSAKQTPELALRHGFRFPDLYDRDGLVRLDGVFLEHLRERSPDLHGRLVAARHDPAAVPGKAESELIIAVAPYLEDFVGELFGIERELRAHQAKHAVLAPLFTAKRRFVQKRVNAFTPEQLAAIDPVAVAAEFEAITQDPLTEQSYAEHVSRWLEAEAAHAPQLKLAAEYAAWATRTPEGQAKHAKGVLFKLPHKLDMNRLVPVVQLTVNGTSQFAFGPDRHRHREGFHLTDPGADLTGALDQVSYCIKCHHQEKDSCSTGLRERSGVLKTSAFGVPLNGCPLEEKISEMHEVKGDGYSVGALAVVTIDNAMCAATGHRICNDCMKSCIYQKQDPVDIPQAETRTLKDVLELPWGFEIYGLLTRWNPLNLARPYPRAATGKKVLVVGLGPAGFTLAHHLMNDGHTVVAVDGLKIEPLPTDVSGVDPLGGRHPFR
;
A
#
# COMPACT_ATOMS: atom_id res chain seq x y z
N MET A 1 1.54 -37.99 29.75
CA MET A 1 0.92 -36.85 29.02
C MET A 1 1.67 -35.59 29.44
N SER A 2 2.67 -35.18 28.66
CA SER A 2 3.38 -33.93 28.93
C SER A 2 2.42 -32.79 28.59
N ALA A 3 2.10 -31.95 29.56
CA ALA A 3 1.40 -30.70 29.30
C ALA A 3 2.18 -29.96 28.21
N LYS A 4 1.56 -29.72 27.04
CA LYS A 4 2.07 -28.75 26.09
C LYS A 4 2.14 -27.43 26.86
N GLN A 5 3.34 -26.98 27.18
CA GLN A 5 3.54 -25.60 27.63
C GLN A 5 2.95 -24.73 26.53
N THR A 6 1.82 -24.08 26.82
CA THR A 6 1.33 -22.99 26.01
C THR A 6 2.48 -21.97 25.99
N PRO A 7 2.99 -21.57 24.81
CA PRO A 7 4.03 -20.55 24.78
C PRO A 7 3.47 -19.32 25.50
N GLU A 8 4.16 -18.90 26.56
CA GLU A 8 3.78 -17.71 27.30
C GLU A 8 3.93 -16.53 26.35
N LEU A 9 2.83 -15.80 26.14
CA LEU A 9 2.78 -14.60 25.32
C LEU A 9 3.62 -13.51 25.99
N ALA A 10 4.93 -13.53 25.74
CA ALA A 10 5.90 -12.65 26.40
C ALA A 10 6.02 -11.32 25.64
N LEU A 11 5.59 -10.24 26.28
CA LEU A 11 5.90 -8.87 25.87
C LEU A 11 7.09 -8.36 26.67
N ARG A 12 7.88 -7.47 26.08
CA ARG A 12 8.99 -6.81 26.78
C ARG A 12 8.52 -5.64 27.63
N HIS A 13 9.46 -5.01 28.33
CA HIS A 13 9.24 -3.84 29.21
C HIS A 13 8.22 -4.08 30.35
N GLY A 14 8.01 -5.34 30.73
CA GLY A 14 7.10 -5.70 31.83
C GLY A 14 5.62 -5.50 31.51
N PHE A 15 5.24 -5.41 30.24
CA PHE A 15 3.85 -5.39 29.82
C PHE A 15 3.25 -6.80 29.80
N ARG A 16 1.95 -6.87 30.08
CA ARG A 16 1.13 -8.06 29.86
C ARG A 16 0.16 -7.76 28.73
N PHE A 17 -0.31 -8.79 28.05
CA PHE A 17 -1.22 -8.63 26.93
C PHE A 17 -2.47 -7.75 27.22
N PRO A 18 -3.16 -7.86 28.39
CA PRO A 18 -4.29 -6.99 28.72
C PRO A 18 -3.93 -5.50 28.82
N ASP A 19 -2.68 -5.17 29.13
CA ASP A 19 -2.22 -3.79 29.25
C ASP A 19 -2.23 -3.08 27.87
N LEU A 20 -2.28 -3.82 26.75
CA LEU A 20 -2.41 -3.28 25.38
C LEU A 20 -3.86 -2.93 24.97
N TYR A 21 -4.82 -3.19 25.85
CA TYR A 21 -6.24 -2.90 25.65
C TYR A 21 -6.80 -1.92 26.68
N ASP A 22 -6.10 -1.75 27.81
CA ASP A 22 -6.44 -0.79 28.84
C ASP A 22 -5.75 0.56 28.62
N ARG A 23 -6.46 1.64 28.91
CA ARG A 23 -5.94 3.01 28.70
C ARG A 23 -4.69 3.28 29.53
N ASP A 24 -4.66 2.90 30.80
CA ASP A 24 -3.53 3.21 31.68
C ASP A 24 -2.29 2.41 31.26
N GLY A 25 -2.51 1.19 30.74
CA GLY A 25 -1.49 0.41 30.05
C GLY A 25 -0.93 1.11 28.81
N LEU A 26 -1.79 1.65 27.94
CA LEU A 26 -1.36 2.40 26.75
C LEU A 26 -0.65 3.72 27.07
N VAL A 27 -1.06 4.43 28.12
CA VAL A 27 -0.36 5.63 28.60
C VAL A 27 1.05 5.28 29.09
N ARG A 28 1.18 4.18 29.85
CA ARG A 28 2.50 3.67 30.24
C ARG A 28 3.34 3.28 29.03
N LEU A 29 2.75 2.60 28.05
CA LEU A 29 3.43 2.17 26.84
C LEU A 29 3.98 3.37 26.06
N ASP A 30 3.18 4.41 25.90
CA ASP A 30 3.59 5.66 25.27
C ASP A 30 4.76 6.32 26.02
N GLY A 31 4.72 6.33 27.36
CA GLY A 31 5.83 6.80 28.17
C GLY A 31 7.14 6.02 27.93
N VAL A 32 7.07 4.70 27.85
CA VAL A 32 8.26 3.86 27.55
C VAL A 32 8.77 4.12 26.12
N PHE A 33 7.88 4.32 25.15
CA PHE A 33 8.26 4.71 23.79
C PHE A 33 8.95 6.08 23.77
N LEU A 34 8.43 7.08 24.49
CA LEU A 34 9.05 8.40 24.56
C LEU A 34 10.45 8.35 25.18
N GLU A 35 10.66 7.54 26.22
CA GLU A 35 11.99 7.31 26.78
C GLU A 35 12.92 6.60 25.78
N HIS A 36 12.44 5.58 25.08
CA HIS A 36 13.18 4.90 24.01
C HIS A 36 13.60 5.88 22.89
N LEU A 37 12.70 6.79 22.50
CA LEU A 37 12.99 7.84 21.51
C LEU A 37 13.97 8.87 22.06
N ARG A 38 13.83 9.29 23.32
CA ARG A 38 14.72 10.26 23.98
C ARG A 38 16.16 9.76 24.05
N GLU A 39 16.35 8.47 24.31
CA GLU A 39 17.69 7.85 24.38
C GLU A 39 18.39 7.80 23.02
N ARG A 40 17.63 7.57 21.93
CA ARG A 40 18.19 7.41 20.57
C ARG A 40 18.23 8.71 19.77
N SER A 41 17.27 9.60 20.00
CA SER A 41 17.14 10.90 19.34
C SER A 41 16.47 11.93 20.26
N PRO A 42 17.24 12.62 21.12
CA PRO A 42 16.71 13.67 22.00
C PRO A 42 16.00 14.81 21.25
N ASP A 43 16.47 15.14 20.04
CA ASP A 43 15.85 16.16 19.18
C ASP A 43 14.45 15.75 18.73
N LEU A 44 14.30 14.54 18.15
CA LEU A 44 13.00 14.05 17.69
C LEU A 44 12.03 13.87 18.85
N HIS A 45 12.51 13.42 20.02
CA HIS A 45 11.70 13.39 21.23
C HIS A 45 11.17 14.79 21.59
N GLY A 46 12.03 15.81 21.64
CA GLY A 46 11.63 17.17 21.95
C GLY A 46 10.59 17.72 20.96
N ARG A 47 10.80 17.48 19.66
CA ARG A 47 9.86 17.87 18.60
C ARG A 47 8.53 17.14 18.71
N LEU A 48 8.53 15.83 18.97
CA LEU A 48 7.32 15.03 19.11
C LEU A 48 6.49 15.47 20.32
N VAL A 49 7.13 15.69 21.47
CA VAL A 49 6.44 16.15 22.69
C VAL A 49 5.83 17.54 22.48
N ALA A 50 6.58 18.47 21.87
CA ALA A 50 6.08 19.80 21.54
C ALA A 50 4.89 19.74 20.56
N ALA A 51 5.01 18.93 19.51
CA ALA A 51 3.96 18.76 18.50
C ALA A 51 2.70 18.12 19.08
N ARG A 52 2.81 17.20 20.05
CA ARG A 52 1.62 16.63 20.72
C ARG A 52 0.97 17.59 21.71
N HIS A 53 1.74 18.49 22.31
CA HIS A 53 1.20 19.52 23.19
C HIS A 53 0.36 20.55 22.40
N ASP A 54 0.82 20.93 21.21
CA ASP A 54 0.07 21.82 20.30
C ASP A 54 0.17 21.34 18.83
N PRO A 55 -0.67 20.36 18.42
CA PRO A 55 -0.63 19.82 17.07
C PRO A 55 -0.90 20.87 15.98
N ALA A 56 -1.70 21.89 16.29
CA ALA A 56 -2.03 22.96 15.35
C ALA A 56 -0.81 23.86 15.05
N ALA A 57 0.20 23.86 15.90
CA ALA A 57 1.44 24.63 15.70
C ALA A 57 2.43 23.98 14.73
N VAL A 58 2.20 22.74 14.29
CA VAL A 58 3.10 22.00 13.38
C VAL A 58 2.36 21.58 12.10
N PRO A 59 1.71 22.47 11.33
CA PRO A 59 0.87 22.03 10.22
C PRO A 59 1.69 21.64 8.96
N GLY A 60 1.07 20.81 8.13
CA GLY A 60 1.53 20.54 6.76
C GLY A 60 2.89 19.85 6.73
N LYS A 61 3.83 20.40 5.96
CA LYS A 61 5.14 19.77 5.73
C LYS A 61 5.91 19.44 7.01
N ALA A 62 5.82 20.28 8.04
CA ALA A 62 6.53 20.04 9.30
C ALA A 62 6.00 18.82 10.07
N GLU A 63 4.68 18.58 10.02
CA GLU A 63 4.05 17.36 10.56
C GLU A 63 4.49 16.14 9.77
N SER A 64 4.42 16.20 8.43
CA SER A 64 4.86 15.08 7.56
C SER A 64 6.30 14.69 7.83
N GLU A 65 7.23 15.65 7.89
CA GLU A 65 8.65 15.42 8.18
C GLU A 65 8.87 14.80 9.57
N LEU A 66 8.09 15.21 10.57
CA LEU A 66 8.17 14.65 11.91
C LEU A 66 7.65 13.22 11.95
N ILE A 67 6.50 12.94 11.32
CA ILE A 67 5.90 11.59 11.23
C ILE A 67 6.88 10.63 10.56
N ILE A 68 7.43 11.01 9.39
CA ILE A 68 8.40 10.20 8.65
C ILE A 68 9.65 9.94 9.50
N ALA A 69 10.18 10.98 10.17
CA ALA A 69 11.40 10.85 10.97
C ALA A 69 11.23 9.97 12.23
N VAL A 70 10.04 9.94 12.82
CA VAL A 70 9.75 9.13 14.02
C VAL A 70 9.38 7.69 13.68
N ALA A 71 8.82 7.42 12.49
CA ALA A 71 8.32 6.11 12.09
C ALA A 71 9.35 4.95 12.22
N PRO A 72 10.64 5.11 11.87
CA PRO A 72 11.66 4.07 12.09
C PRO A 72 11.83 3.69 13.56
N TYR A 73 11.82 4.68 14.47
CA TYR A 73 11.95 4.45 15.90
C TYR A 73 10.72 3.75 16.49
N LEU A 74 9.54 4.05 15.95
CA LEU A 74 8.32 3.32 16.30
C LEU A 74 8.42 1.84 15.87
N GLU A 75 8.88 1.56 14.66
CA GLU A 75 9.06 0.19 14.18
C GLU A 75 10.06 -0.59 15.06
N ASP A 76 11.21 0.00 15.36
CA ASP A 76 12.21 -0.61 16.25
C ASP A 76 11.62 -0.89 17.64
N PHE A 77 10.90 0.06 18.22
CA PHE A 77 10.25 -0.11 19.51
C PHE A 77 9.18 -1.21 19.50
N VAL A 78 8.33 -1.28 18.46
CA VAL A 78 7.34 -2.35 18.31
C VAL A 78 8.05 -3.70 18.15
N GLY A 79 9.16 -3.74 17.40
CA GLY A 79 10.03 -4.91 17.29
C GLY A 79 10.51 -5.40 18.64
N GLU A 80 11.03 -4.49 19.47
CA GLU A 80 11.48 -4.78 20.84
C GLU A 80 10.31 -5.25 21.71
N LEU A 81 9.17 -4.56 21.69
CA LEU A 81 7.98 -4.86 22.51
C LEU A 81 7.48 -6.30 22.32
N PHE A 82 7.36 -6.74 21.06
CA PHE A 82 6.87 -8.08 20.71
C PHE A 82 7.97 -9.13 20.54
N GLY A 83 9.25 -8.72 20.60
CA GLY A 83 10.40 -9.61 20.42
C GLY A 83 10.53 -10.17 18.99
N ILE A 84 10.24 -9.34 17.98
CA ILE A 84 10.23 -9.71 16.55
C ILE A 84 11.30 -8.96 15.74
N GLU A 85 12.36 -8.47 16.39
CA GLU A 85 13.39 -7.66 15.73
C GLU A 85 14.07 -8.40 14.58
N ARG A 86 14.22 -9.72 14.70
CA ARG A 86 14.82 -10.56 13.65
C ARG A 86 13.94 -10.59 12.41
N GLU A 87 12.63 -10.75 12.59
CA GLU A 87 11.63 -10.81 11.52
C GLU A 87 11.50 -9.46 10.81
N LEU A 88 11.53 -8.35 11.57
CA LEU A 88 11.58 -6.99 10.99
C LEU A 88 12.85 -6.78 10.16
N ARG A 89 14.04 -7.13 10.68
CA ARG A 89 15.30 -7.03 9.92
C ARG A 89 15.28 -7.91 8.66
N ALA A 90 14.72 -9.12 8.74
CA ALA A 90 14.57 -9.99 7.58
C ALA A 90 13.61 -9.38 6.54
N HIS A 91 12.56 -8.69 6.99
CA HIS A 91 11.64 -7.96 6.11
C HIS A 91 12.34 -6.76 5.44
N GLN A 92 13.05 -5.93 6.20
CA GLN A 92 13.85 -4.81 5.69
C GLN A 92 14.92 -5.28 4.70
N ALA A 93 15.56 -6.43 4.95
CA ALA A 93 16.53 -7.02 4.02
C ALA A 93 15.90 -7.36 2.65
N LYS A 94 14.64 -7.84 2.62
CA LYS A 94 13.93 -8.07 1.35
C LYS A 94 13.70 -6.78 0.58
N HIS A 95 13.38 -5.68 1.26
CA HIS A 95 13.29 -4.35 0.64
C HIS A 95 14.64 -3.92 0.06
N ALA A 96 15.72 -4.06 0.84
CA ALA A 96 17.07 -3.66 0.41
C ALA A 96 17.53 -4.44 -0.83
N VAL A 97 17.23 -5.75 -0.90
CA VAL A 97 17.51 -6.58 -2.08
C VAL A 97 16.77 -6.05 -3.32
N LEU A 98 15.54 -5.55 -3.18
CA LEU A 98 14.77 -5.03 -4.31
C LEU A 98 15.12 -3.58 -4.71
N ALA A 99 15.83 -2.82 -3.87
CA ALA A 99 16.13 -1.40 -4.12
C ALA A 99 16.85 -1.11 -5.47
N PRO A 100 17.83 -1.95 -5.92
CA PRO A 100 18.44 -1.78 -7.24
C PRO A 100 17.43 -1.86 -8.38
N LEU A 101 16.41 -2.71 -8.27
CA LEU A 101 15.37 -2.92 -9.29
C LEU A 101 14.68 -1.60 -9.65
N PHE A 102 14.19 -0.88 -8.65
CA PHE A 102 13.46 0.37 -8.85
C PHE A 102 14.39 1.53 -9.23
N THR A 103 15.60 1.54 -8.69
CA THR A 103 16.65 2.50 -9.06
C THR A 103 16.98 2.38 -10.55
N ALA A 104 17.26 1.17 -11.04
CA ALA A 104 17.52 0.90 -12.45
C ALA A 104 16.30 1.23 -13.32
N LYS A 105 15.08 0.85 -12.91
CA LYS A 105 13.85 1.18 -13.64
C LYS A 105 13.72 2.69 -13.89
N ARG A 106 13.85 3.49 -12.82
CA ARG A 106 13.64 4.95 -12.86
C ARG A 106 14.80 5.72 -13.47
N ARG A 107 16.04 5.39 -13.09
CA ARG A 107 17.23 6.14 -13.52
C ARG A 107 17.73 5.72 -14.90
N PHE A 108 17.46 4.49 -15.33
CA PHE A 108 18.00 3.94 -16.57
C PHE A 108 16.90 3.57 -17.57
N VAL A 109 16.07 2.57 -17.26
CA VAL A 109 15.13 1.97 -18.22
C VAL A 109 14.19 3.03 -18.78
N GLN A 110 13.43 3.72 -17.91
CA GLN A 110 12.45 4.72 -18.33
C GLN A 110 13.07 5.89 -19.13
N LYS A 111 14.34 6.22 -18.88
CA LYS A 111 15.03 7.31 -19.58
C LYS A 111 15.56 6.92 -20.95
N ARG A 112 16.00 5.67 -21.13
CA ARG A 112 16.76 5.25 -22.33
C ARG A 112 15.91 4.56 -23.39
N VAL A 113 14.86 3.84 -23.00
CA VAL A 113 14.08 3.02 -23.94
C VAL A 113 13.34 3.82 -25.01
N ASN A 114 13.02 5.09 -24.74
CA ASN A 114 12.36 5.98 -25.69
C ASN A 114 13.31 6.54 -26.77
N ALA A 115 14.62 6.35 -26.64
CA ALA A 115 15.60 6.82 -27.63
C ALA A 115 15.69 5.92 -28.87
N PHE A 116 15.13 4.70 -28.82
CA PHE A 116 15.21 3.72 -29.90
C PHE A 116 14.06 3.88 -30.91
N THR A 117 14.37 3.88 -32.20
CA THR A 117 13.37 3.87 -33.28
C THR A 117 12.80 2.45 -33.49
N PRO A 118 11.63 2.29 -34.14
CA PRO A 118 11.10 0.98 -34.49
C PRO A 118 12.08 0.11 -35.29
N GLU A 119 12.84 0.71 -36.22
CA GLU A 119 13.83 0.00 -37.04
C GLU A 119 14.99 -0.49 -36.19
N GLN A 120 15.46 0.33 -35.24
CA GLN A 120 16.49 -0.08 -34.28
C GLN A 120 16.00 -1.20 -33.38
N LEU A 121 14.76 -1.14 -32.90
CA LEU A 121 14.16 -2.21 -32.09
C LEU A 121 14.07 -3.54 -32.87
N ALA A 122 13.66 -3.48 -34.13
CA ALA A 122 13.57 -4.65 -35.00
C ALA A 122 14.94 -5.26 -35.36
N ALA A 123 16.01 -4.46 -35.30
CA ALA A 123 17.37 -4.90 -35.58
C ALA A 123 18.10 -5.51 -34.35
N ILE A 124 17.55 -5.37 -33.15
CA ILE A 124 18.13 -5.97 -31.95
C ILE A 124 17.95 -7.48 -32.00
N ASP A 125 19.05 -8.23 -31.92
CA ASP A 125 19.03 -9.66 -31.61
C ASP A 125 19.02 -9.83 -30.07
N PRO A 126 17.86 -10.13 -29.47
CA PRO A 126 17.76 -10.21 -28.01
C PRO A 126 18.51 -11.41 -27.42
N VAL A 127 18.78 -12.45 -28.21
CA VAL A 127 19.52 -13.62 -27.76
C VAL A 127 21.02 -13.29 -27.70
N ALA A 128 21.54 -12.65 -28.75
CA ALA A 128 22.94 -12.20 -28.77
C ALA A 128 23.22 -11.15 -27.68
N VAL A 129 22.36 -10.14 -27.54
CA VAL A 129 22.50 -9.11 -26.51
C VAL A 129 22.43 -9.70 -25.10
N ALA A 130 21.52 -10.65 -24.86
CA ALA A 130 21.44 -11.33 -23.56
C ALA A 130 22.71 -12.16 -23.29
N ALA A 131 23.20 -12.93 -24.26
CA ALA A 131 24.40 -13.74 -24.10
C ALA A 131 25.66 -12.88 -23.85
N GLU A 132 25.80 -11.75 -24.54
CA GLU A 132 26.89 -10.81 -24.30
C GLU A 132 26.78 -10.17 -22.91
N PHE A 133 25.56 -9.82 -22.47
CA PHE A 133 25.33 -9.31 -21.13
C PHE A 133 25.79 -10.32 -20.08
N GLU A 134 25.34 -11.57 -20.18
CA GLU A 134 25.72 -12.66 -19.26
C GLU A 134 27.24 -12.95 -19.29
N ALA A 135 27.88 -12.84 -20.46
CA ALA A 135 29.32 -13.00 -20.59
C ALA A 135 30.11 -11.88 -19.90
N ILE A 136 29.63 -10.63 -19.97
CA ILE A 136 30.30 -9.50 -19.30
C ILE A 136 30.09 -9.57 -17.78
N THR A 137 28.89 -9.91 -17.34
CA THR A 137 28.52 -9.91 -15.93
C THR A 137 28.94 -11.19 -15.19
N GLN A 138 29.14 -12.29 -15.92
CA GLN A 138 29.30 -13.64 -15.38
C GLN A 138 28.11 -14.09 -14.53
N ASP A 139 26.91 -13.56 -14.82
CA ASP A 139 25.67 -13.85 -14.11
C ASP A 139 24.52 -14.11 -15.10
N PRO A 140 23.55 -15.00 -14.78
CA PRO A 140 22.35 -15.16 -15.59
C PRO A 140 21.55 -13.86 -15.66
N LEU A 141 20.93 -13.57 -16.81
CA LEU A 141 20.11 -12.37 -17.00
C LEU A 141 18.73 -12.57 -16.35
N THR A 142 18.57 -12.02 -15.16
CA THR A 142 17.28 -11.82 -14.48
C THR A 142 17.03 -10.33 -14.28
N GLU A 143 15.81 -9.92 -13.94
CA GLU A 143 15.56 -8.49 -13.64
C GLU A 143 16.42 -8.00 -12.46
N GLN A 144 16.67 -8.87 -11.48
CA GLN A 144 17.50 -8.57 -10.31
C GLN A 144 18.96 -8.37 -10.70
N SER A 145 19.59 -9.36 -11.35
CA SER A 145 21.01 -9.24 -11.74
C SER A 145 21.19 -8.09 -12.74
N TYR A 146 20.26 -7.91 -13.69
CA TYR A 146 20.27 -6.77 -14.59
C TYR A 146 20.29 -5.44 -13.81
N ALA A 147 19.40 -5.28 -12.83
CA ALA A 147 19.29 -4.05 -12.07
C ALA A 147 20.52 -3.77 -11.20
N GLU A 148 21.11 -4.78 -10.59
CA GLU A 148 22.33 -4.67 -9.78
C GLU A 148 23.56 -4.26 -10.60
N HIS A 149 23.75 -4.86 -11.77
CA HIS A 149 24.85 -4.52 -12.68
C HIS A 149 24.67 -3.13 -13.27
N VAL A 150 23.47 -2.79 -13.77
CA VAL A 150 23.19 -1.45 -14.29
C VAL A 150 23.33 -0.38 -13.21
N SER A 151 22.86 -0.63 -11.98
CA SER A 151 23.00 0.33 -10.89
C SER A 151 24.46 0.61 -10.58
N ARG A 152 25.34 -0.40 -10.54
CA ARG A 152 26.79 -0.21 -10.38
C ARG A 152 27.41 0.56 -11.53
N TRP A 153 27.07 0.21 -12.78
CA TRP A 153 27.65 0.89 -13.94
C TRP A 153 27.26 2.37 -14.03
N LEU A 154 26.07 2.73 -13.53
CA LEU A 154 25.62 4.13 -13.45
C LEU A 154 26.47 4.99 -12.51
N GLU A 155 27.14 4.40 -11.51
CA GLU A 155 28.04 5.15 -10.61
C GLU A 155 29.29 5.66 -11.32
N ALA A 156 29.68 5.01 -12.42
CA ALA A 156 30.82 5.37 -13.27
C ALA A 156 30.46 5.30 -14.76
N GLU A 157 29.42 6.05 -15.16
CA GLU A 157 28.82 5.96 -16.50
C GLU A 157 29.83 6.09 -17.66
N ALA A 158 30.79 7.01 -17.57
CA ALA A 158 31.79 7.20 -18.61
C ALA A 158 32.70 5.97 -18.80
N ALA A 159 33.01 5.25 -17.71
CA ALA A 159 33.86 4.06 -17.74
C ALA A 159 33.09 2.81 -18.22
N HIS A 160 31.77 2.83 -18.12
CA HIS A 160 30.89 1.69 -18.47
C HIS A 160 29.97 1.98 -19.67
N ALA A 161 30.33 2.94 -20.51
CA ALA A 161 29.50 3.34 -21.64
C ALA A 161 29.12 2.17 -22.59
N PRO A 162 30.03 1.23 -22.95
CA PRO A 162 29.67 0.07 -23.75
C PRO A 162 28.64 -0.85 -23.07
N GLN A 163 28.84 -1.15 -21.79
CA GLN A 163 27.95 -2.02 -21.00
C GLN A 163 26.56 -1.38 -20.85
N LEU A 164 26.53 -0.08 -20.58
CA LEU A 164 25.30 0.69 -20.46
C LEU A 164 24.59 0.86 -21.81
N LYS A 165 25.29 0.80 -22.94
CA LYS A 165 24.67 0.77 -24.27
C LYS A 165 24.01 -0.59 -24.53
N LEU A 166 24.73 -1.69 -24.29
CA LEU A 166 24.21 -3.06 -24.42
C LEU A 166 22.97 -3.28 -23.54
N ALA A 167 23.03 -2.85 -22.29
CA ALA A 167 21.90 -2.91 -21.38
C ALA A 167 20.70 -2.07 -21.88
N ALA A 168 20.95 -0.89 -22.46
CA ALA A 168 19.88 -0.06 -23.01
C ALA A 168 19.20 -0.71 -24.22
N GLU A 169 19.95 -1.40 -25.07
CA GLU A 169 19.41 -2.20 -26.19
C GLU A 169 18.49 -3.31 -25.65
N TYR A 170 18.96 -4.10 -24.68
CA TYR A 170 18.13 -5.14 -24.08
C TYR A 170 16.86 -4.58 -23.44
N ALA A 171 16.98 -3.49 -22.67
CA ALA A 171 15.83 -2.85 -22.05
C ALA A 171 14.83 -2.30 -23.07
N ALA A 172 15.31 -1.71 -24.17
CA ALA A 172 14.46 -1.17 -25.22
C ALA A 172 13.67 -2.29 -25.92
N TRP A 173 14.34 -3.40 -26.25
CA TRP A 173 13.67 -4.59 -26.75
C TRP A 173 12.64 -5.14 -25.75
N ALA A 174 13.05 -5.36 -24.49
CA ALA A 174 12.23 -5.95 -23.44
C ALA A 174 10.96 -5.12 -23.15
N THR A 175 11.05 -3.79 -23.22
CA THR A 175 9.94 -2.88 -22.89
C THR A 175 9.02 -2.57 -24.07
N ARG A 176 9.52 -2.59 -25.31
CA ARG A 176 8.81 -2.01 -26.47
C ARG A 176 8.49 -3.00 -27.61
N THR A 177 8.91 -4.25 -27.51
CA THR A 177 8.53 -5.30 -28.47
C THR A 177 7.52 -6.27 -27.86
N PRO A 178 6.59 -6.84 -28.66
CA PRO A 178 5.66 -7.85 -28.16
C PRO A 178 6.36 -9.06 -27.53
N GLU A 179 7.46 -9.53 -28.12
CA GLU A 179 8.24 -10.67 -27.64
C GLU A 179 8.91 -10.36 -26.31
N GLY A 180 9.51 -9.17 -26.18
CA GLY A 180 10.12 -8.69 -24.94
C GLY A 180 9.10 -8.53 -23.81
N GLN A 181 7.96 -7.92 -24.11
CA GLN A 181 6.86 -7.73 -23.15
C GLN A 181 6.28 -9.06 -22.69
N ALA A 182 6.14 -10.04 -23.60
CA ALA A 182 5.71 -11.38 -23.25
C ALA A 182 6.73 -12.10 -22.36
N LYS A 183 8.04 -12.01 -22.69
CA LYS A 183 9.12 -12.61 -21.88
C LYS A 183 9.14 -12.08 -20.45
N HIS A 184 8.93 -10.77 -20.28
CA HIS A 184 9.00 -10.09 -18.98
C HIS A 184 7.63 -9.76 -18.39
N ALA A 185 6.56 -10.42 -18.85
CA ALA A 185 5.19 -10.15 -18.43
C ALA A 185 4.96 -10.28 -16.92
N LYS A 186 5.77 -11.09 -16.22
CA LYS A 186 5.69 -11.29 -14.76
C LYS A 186 6.52 -10.30 -13.94
N GLY A 187 7.52 -9.66 -14.53
CA GLY A 187 8.43 -8.75 -13.85
C GLY A 187 7.87 -7.33 -13.72
N VAL A 188 8.68 -6.39 -13.22
CA VAL A 188 8.34 -4.97 -13.11
C VAL A 188 9.36 -4.06 -13.78
N LEU A 189 10.62 -4.49 -13.91
CA LEU A 189 11.71 -3.65 -14.39
C LEU A 189 11.46 -3.14 -15.81
N PHE A 190 10.99 -4.03 -16.68
CA PHE A 190 10.75 -3.75 -18.10
C PHE A 190 9.29 -3.38 -18.40
N LYS A 191 8.55 -2.85 -17.42
CA LYS A 191 7.19 -2.33 -17.60
C LYS A 191 7.16 -0.81 -17.47
N LEU A 192 6.58 -0.14 -18.45
CA LEU A 192 6.31 1.29 -18.41
C LEU A 192 4.84 1.53 -18.05
N PRO A 193 4.50 2.63 -17.35
CA PRO A 193 3.11 3.04 -17.19
C PRO A 193 2.43 3.19 -18.56
N HIS A 194 1.25 2.59 -18.73
CA HIS A 194 0.52 2.68 -19.99
C HIS A 194 -0.02 4.08 -20.18
N LYS A 195 -0.04 4.56 -21.43
CA LYS A 195 -0.79 5.78 -21.76
C LYS A 195 -2.28 5.49 -21.72
N LEU A 196 -3.04 6.41 -21.12
CA LEU A 196 -4.48 6.24 -21.00
C LEU A 196 -5.20 6.76 -22.24
N ASP A 197 -6.06 5.91 -22.81
CA ASP A 197 -7.14 6.31 -23.70
C ASP A 197 -8.45 6.21 -22.90
N MET A 198 -9.03 7.35 -22.54
CA MET A 198 -10.24 7.40 -21.71
C MET A 198 -11.46 6.76 -22.38
N ASN A 199 -11.46 6.61 -23.71
CA ASN A 199 -12.51 5.92 -24.43
C ASN A 199 -12.21 4.42 -24.63
N ARG A 200 -11.01 3.96 -24.25
CA ARG A 200 -10.54 2.58 -24.43
C ARG A 200 -9.65 2.11 -23.27
N LEU A 201 -10.11 2.31 -22.03
CA LEU A 201 -9.38 1.93 -20.81
C LEU A 201 -9.22 0.41 -20.65
N VAL A 202 -10.16 -0.37 -21.18
CA VAL A 202 -10.12 -1.84 -21.11
C VAL A 202 -9.93 -2.39 -22.52
N PRO A 203 -8.83 -3.11 -22.80
CA PRO A 203 -8.62 -3.73 -24.10
C PRO A 203 -9.57 -4.93 -24.23
N VAL A 204 -10.64 -4.74 -24.99
CA VAL A 204 -11.64 -5.76 -25.33
C VAL A 204 -11.62 -6.04 -26.84
N VAL A 205 -12.06 -7.24 -27.18
CA VAL A 205 -12.40 -7.65 -28.56
C VAL A 205 -13.92 -7.74 -28.69
N GLN A 206 -14.42 -7.49 -29.89
CA GLN A 206 -15.83 -7.70 -30.21
C GLN A 206 -16.01 -9.14 -30.71
N LEU A 207 -16.90 -9.89 -30.06
CA LEU A 207 -17.27 -11.26 -30.41
C LEU A 207 -18.73 -11.30 -30.85
N THR A 208 -19.05 -12.17 -31.81
CA THR A 208 -20.45 -12.50 -32.15
C THR A 208 -20.85 -13.78 -31.45
N VAL A 209 -21.77 -13.68 -30.49
CA VAL A 209 -22.28 -14.83 -29.73
C VAL A 209 -23.79 -14.88 -29.93
N ASN A 210 -24.29 -16.01 -30.48
CA ASN A 210 -25.71 -16.20 -30.81
C ASN A 210 -26.31 -15.05 -31.65
N GLY A 211 -25.55 -14.56 -32.63
CA GLY A 211 -25.98 -13.46 -33.51
C GLY A 211 -25.95 -12.06 -32.88
N THR A 212 -25.51 -11.93 -31.61
CA THR A 212 -25.39 -10.65 -30.91
C THR A 212 -23.93 -10.24 -30.73
N SER A 213 -23.65 -8.94 -30.86
CA SER A 213 -22.33 -8.37 -30.59
C SER A 213 -22.08 -8.27 -29.08
N GLN A 214 -20.95 -8.80 -28.61
CA GLN A 214 -20.51 -8.74 -27.22
C GLN A 214 -19.07 -8.27 -27.14
N PHE A 215 -18.74 -7.50 -26.10
CA PHE A 215 -17.34 -7.21 -25.77
C PHE A 215 -16.82 -8.25 -24.78
N ALA A 216 -15.68 -8.85 -25.10
CA ALA A 216 -15.01 -9.82 -24.25
C ALA A 216 -13.50 -9.57 -24.24
N PHE A 217 -12.80 -10.22 -23.31
CA PHE A 217 -11.35 -10.37 -23.48
C PHE A 217 -11.05 -11.41 -24.57
N GLY A 218 -9.80 -11.46 -25.04
CA GLY A 218 -9.36 -12.53 -25.94
C GLY A 218 -9.51 -13.92 -25.29
N PRO A 219 -9.67 -15.01 -26.06
CA PRO A 219 -9.80 -16.36 -25.53
C PRO A 219 -8.65 -16.79 -24.60
N ASP A 220 -7.45 -16.27 -24.83
CA ASP A 220 -6.25 -16.45 -24.02
C ASP A 220 -6.36 -15.88 -22.59
N ARG A 221 -7.32 -14.97 -22.37
CA ARG A 221 -7.61 -14.35 -21.08
C ARG A 221 -8.88 -14.87 -20.43
N HIS A 222 -9.60 -15.78 -21.09
CA HIS A 222 -10.75 -16.44 -20.49
C HIS A 222 -10.28 -17.41 -19.40
N ARG A 223 -10.96 -17.37 -18.25
CA ARG A 223 -10.68 -18.27 -17.12
C ARG A 223 -11.95 -18.98 -16.70
N HIS A 224 -11.88 -20.30 -16.54
CA HIS A 224 -12.95 -21.05 -15.90
C HIS A 224 -12.91 -20.76 -14.39
N ARG A 225 -14.05 -20.39 -13.79
CA ARG A 225 -14.13 -20.07 -12.36
C ARG A 225 -14.99 -21.10 -11.66
N GLU A 226 -14.41 -21.77 -10.68
CA GLU A 226 -15.13 -22.62 -9.74
C GLU A 226 -15.08 -22.02 -8.33
N GLY A 227 -16.25 -21.84 -7.72
CA GLY A 227 -16.39 -21.31 -6.37
C GLY A 227 -16.14 -19.80 -6.20
N PHE A 228 -16.08 -19.37 -4.94
CA PHE A 228 -16.09 -17.96 -4.53
C PHE A 228 -14.76 -17.48 -3.94
N HIS A 229 -13.68 -18.26 -4.08
CA HIS A 229 -12.36 -17.84 -3.63
C HIS A 229 -11.89 -16.58 -4.37
N LEU A 230 -11.04 -15.80 -3.70
CA LEU A 230 -10.36 -14.66 -4.30
C LEU A 230 -9.37 -15.17 -5.35
N THR A 231 -9.47 -14.62 -6.56
CA THR A 231 -8.61 -15.00 -7.70
C THR A 231 -7.57 -13.94 -8.04
N ASP A 232 -7.65 -12.78 -7.38
CA ASP A 232 -6.66 -11.72 -7.45
C ASP A 232 -5.90 -11.68 -6.11
N PRO A 233 -4.63 -12.12 -6.07
CA PRO A 233 -3.84 -12.08 -4.84
C PRO A 233 -3.48 -10.64 -4.42
N GLY A 234 -3.68 -9.64 -5.28
CA GLY A 234 -3.15 -8.29 -5.13
C GLY A 234 -1.64 -8.23 -5.43
N ALA A 235 -1.05 -7.05 -5.25
CA ALA A 235 0.38 -6.87 -5.42
C ALA A 235 1.19 -7.68 -4.39
N ASP A 236 2.28 -8.28 -4.84
CA ASP A 236 3.35 -8.77 -3.96
C ASP A 236 4.24 -7.62 -3.50
N LEU A 237 5.29 -7.92 -2.72
CA LEU A 237 6.21 -6.90 -2.23
C LEU A 237 6.86 -6.12 -3.38
N THR A 238 7.30 -6.82 -4.44
CA THR A 238 7.92 -6.21 -5.61
C THR A 238 6.97 -5.26 -6.32
N GLY A 239 5.71 -5.68 -6.55
CA GLY A 239 4.69 -4.88 -7.20
C GLY A 239 4.29 -3.64 -6.38
N ALA A 240 4.17 -3.77 -5.06
CA ALA A 240 3.87 -2.63 -4.20
C ALA A 240 5.02 -1.62 -4.16
N LEU A 241 6.27 -2.11 -4.05
CA LEU A 241 7.44 -1.23 -4.07
C LEU A 241 7.67 -0.58 -5.44
N ASP A 242 7.20 -1.20 -6.53
CA ASP A 242 7.15 -0.55 -7.86
C ASP A 242 6.25 0.69 -7.84
N GLN A 243 5.06 0.59 -7.24
CA GLN A 243 4.13 1.72 -7.10
C GLN A 243 4.68 2.79 -6.16
N VAL A 244 5.26 2.38 -5.02
CA VAL A 244 5.93 3.29 -4.07
C VAL A 244 7.07 4.06 -4.75
N SER A 245 7.88 3.39 -5.57
CA SER A 245 9.03 3.98 -6.26
C SER A 245 8.64 4.83 -7.48
N TYR A 246 7.51 4.49 -8.11
CA TYR A 246 6.90 5.28 -9.18
C TYR A 246 6.29 6.58 -8.65
N CYS A 247 5.74 6.56 -7.44
CA CYS A 247 5.30 7.76 -6.75
C CYS A 247 6.43 8.79 -6.61
N ILE A 248 6.12 10.06 -6.86
CA ILE A 248 7.09 11.17 -6.70
C ILE A 248 7.03 11.83 -5.33
N LYS A 249 6.18 11.33 -4.42
CA LYS A 249 6.03 11.80 -3.03
C LYS A 249 5.71 13.30 -3.00
N CYS A 250 4.51 13.66 -3.47
CA CYS A 250 4.16 15.06 -3.73
C CYS A 250 4.08 15.94 -2.46
N HIS A 251 4.01 15.34 -1.26
CA HIS A 251 3.99 16.05 0.01
C HIS A 251 5.20 16.96 0.21
N HIS A 252 6.40 16.59 -0.30
CA HIS A 252 7.58 17.46 -0.22
C HIS A 252 7.40 18.82 -0.90
N GLN A 253 6.46 18.91 -1.86
CA GLN A 253 6.07 20.10 -2.60
C GLN A 253 4.71 20.65 -2.18
N GLU A 254 4.11 20.12 -1.11
CA GLU A 254 2.78 20.49 -0.59
C GLU A 254 1.67 20.38 -1.66
N LYS A 255 1.79 19.38 -2.54
CA LYS A 255 0.90 19.15 -3.69
C LYS A 255 0.37 17.72 -3.73
N ASP A 256 0.01 17.19 -2.57
CA ASP A 256 -0.46 15.82 -2.39
C ASP A 256 -1.90 15.64 -2.90
N SER A 257 -2.07 15.73 -4.22
CA SER A 257 -3.37 15.68 -4.88
C SER A 257 -4.11 14.35 -4.67
N CYS A 258 -3.38 13.27 -4.42
CA CYS A 258 -3.96 11.98 -4.08
C CYS A 258 -4.60 11.94 -2.68
N SER A 259 -4.18 12.84 -1.78
CA SER A 259 -4.77 13.05 -0.46
C SER A 259 -5.82 14.16 -0.50
N THR A 260 -5.42 15.37 -0.94
CA THR A 260 -6.23 16.61 -0.78
C THR A 260 -6.93 17.09 -2.06
N GLY A 261 -6.86 16.29 -3.11
CA GLY A 261 -7.51 16.54 -4.40
C GLY A 261 -6.65 17.25 -5.44
N LEU A 262 -6.92 16.96 -6.70
CA LEU A 262 -6.23 17.59 -7.82
C LEU A 262 -6.90 18.90 -8.20
N ARG A 263 -6.16 20.01 -8.13
CA ARG A 263 -6.67 21.36 -8.37
C ARG A 263 -6.10 22.00 -9.63
N GLU A 264 -6.91 22.82 -10.28
CA GLU A 264 -6.47 23.75 -11.32
C GLU A 264 -5.62 24.87 -10.70
N ARG A 265 -4.93 25.65 -11.54
CA ARG A 265 -4.15 26.82 -11.08
C ARG A 265 -4.99 27.86 -10.36
N SER A 266 -6.30 27.89 -10.62
CA SER A 266 -7.27 28.76 -9.94
C SER A 266 -7.61 28.30 -8.51
N GLY A 267 -7.15 27.12 -8.07
CA GLY A 267 -7.46 26.53 -6.77
C GLY A 267 -8.73 25.67 -6.73
N VAL A 268 -9.54 25.70 -7.80
CA VAL A 268 -10.75 24.87 -7.94
C VAL A 268 -10.37 23.41 -8.22
N LEU A 269 -11.13 22.47 -7.67
CA LEU A 269 -10.97 21.05 -7.95
C LEU A 269 -11.15 20.78 -9.45
N LYS A 270 -10.20 20.03 -10.00
CA LYS A 270 -10.25 19.59 -11.39
C LYS A 270 -11.30 18.49 -11.55
N THR A 271 -11.91 18.43 -12.72
CA THR A 271 -12.80 17.35 -13.12
C THR A 271 -12.08 16.36 -14.04
N SER A 272 -12.40 15.08 -13.88
CA SER A 272 -11.96 14.02 -14.78
C SER A 272 -12.58 14.17 -16.18
N ALA A 273 -12.10 13.35 -17.14
CA ALA A 273 -12.67 13.28 -18.49
C ALA A 273 -14.17 12.93 -18.52
N PHE A 274 -14.72 12.41 -17.41
CA PHE A 274 -16.12 12.03 -17.27
C PHE A 274 -16.93 13.01 -16.37
N GLY A 275 -16.36 14.18 -16.05
CA GLY A 275 -17.04 15.21 -15.25
C GLY A 275 -17.07 14.94 -13.74
N VAL A 276 -16.36 13.93 -13.25
CA VAL A 276 -16.27 13.63 -11.81
C VAL A 276 -15.18 14.49 -11.15
N PRO A 277 -15.45 15.20 -10.04
CA PRO A 277 -14.44 15.95 -9.29
C PRO A 277 -13.32 15.04 -8.74
N LEU A 278 -12.08 15.51 -8.82
CA LEU A 278 -10.89 14.78 -8.36
C LEU A 278 -10.53 15.17 -6.92
N ASN A 279 -11.27 14.61 -5.96
CA ASN A 279 -11.22 15.01 -4.53
C ASN A 279 -10.01 14.50 -3.74
N GLY A 280 -9.29 13.50 -4.22
CA GLY A 280 -8.29 12.78 -3.42
C GLY A 280 -8.93 11.71 -2.53
N CYS A 281 -8.17 11.23 -1.56
CA CYS A 281 -8.66 10.25 -0.58
C CYS A 281 -9.74 10.88 0.30
N PRO A 282 -10.92 10.27 0.47
CA PRO A 282 -11.97 10.78 1.35
C PRO A 282 -11.56 10.93 2.83
N LEU A 283 -10.49 10.24 3.25
CA LEU A 283 -9.93 10.33 4.60
C LEU A 283 -8.72 11.27 4.68
N GLU A 284 -8.33 11.89 3.56
CA GLU A 284 -7.13 12.74 3.45
C GLU A 284 -5.86 12.02 3.94
N GLU A 285 -5.78 10.70 3.71
CA GLU A 285 -4.66 9.87 4.17
C GLU A 285 -3.30 10.43 3.73
N LYS A 286 -2.31 10.31 4.63
CA LYS A 286 -0.88 10.63 4.41
C LYS A 286 -0.19 9.62 3.48
N ILE A 287 -0.64 9.58 2.23
CA ILE A 287 -0.25 8.58 1.23
C ILE A 287 1.23 8.70 0.86
N SER A 288 1.72 9.92 0.61
CA SER A 288 3.10 10.10 0.17
C SER A 288 4.09 9.81 1.31
N GLU A 289 3.73 10.16 2.54
CA GLU A 289 4.47 9.83 3.76
C GLU A 289 4.50 8.31 3.98
N MET A 290 3.36 7.63 3.82
CA MET A 290 3.27 6.17 3.89
C MET A 290 4.18 5.51 2.84
N HIS A 291 4.16 5.99 1.59
CA HIS A 291 5.07 5.52 0.55
C HIS A 291 6.54 5.79 0.87
N GLU A 292 6.86 6.93 1.48
CA GLU A 292 8.23 7.23 1.90
C GLU A 292 8.74 6.22 2.92
N VAL A 293 8.01 6.08 4.02
CA VAL A 293 8.37 5.16 5.11
C VAL A 293 8.42 3.71 4.61
N LYS A 294 7.46 3.30 3.76
CA LYS A 294 7.43 1.97 3.15
C LYS A 294 8.62 1.73 2.21
N GLY A 295 8.96 2.74 1.40
CA GLY A 295 10.08 2.69 0.47
C GLY A 295 11.42 2.51 1.19
N ASP A 296 11.55 3.10 2.37
CA ASP A 296 12.75 3.02 3.21
C ASP A 296 12.87 1.69 4.00
N GLY A 297 11.87 0.81 3.90
CA GLY A 297 11.91 -0.54 4.49
C GLY A 297 11.01 -0.75 5.70
N TYR A 298 10.41 0.32 6.24
CA TYR A 298 9.70 0.29 7.51
C TYR A 298 8.20 0.00 7.30
N SER A 299 7.81 -1.27 7.36
CA SER A 299 6.42 -1.69 7.07
C SER A 299 5.46 -1.46 8.24
N VAL A 300 5.92 -1.65 9.48
CA VAL A 300 5.15 -1.28 10.68
C VAL A 300 5.07 0.23 10.78
N GLY A 301 6.18 0.94 10.50
CA GLY A 301 6.19 2.40 10.43
C GLY A 301 5.18 2.92 9.39
N ALA A 302 5.16 2.34 8.18
CA ALA A 302 4.22 2.73 7.14
C ALA A 302 2.76 2.43 7.51
N LEU A 303 2.47 1.30 8.14
CA LEU A 303 1.12 1.00 8.65
C LEU A 303 0.71 1.95 9.78
N ALA A 304 1.66 2.38 10.63
CA ALA A 304 1.41 3.40 11.62
C ALA A 304 1.04 4.73 10.95
N VAL A 305 1.65 5.10 9.82
CA VAL A 305 1.21 6.28 9.05
C VAL A 305 -0.22 6.11 8.52
N VAL A 306 -0.54 4.97 7.89
CA VAL A 306 -1.92 4.67 7.40
C VAL A 306 -2.95 4.84 8.51
N THR A 307 -2.68 4.27 9.68
CA THR A 307 -3.64 4.23 10.80
C THR A 307 -3.82 5.56 11.53
N ILE A 308 -3.07 6.62 11.18
CA ILE A 308 -3.36 7.98 11.65
C ILE A 308 -4.75 8.41 11.15
N ASP A 309 -4.98 8.22 9.85
CA ASP A 309 -6.17 8.70 9.15
C ASP A 309 -7.18 7.55 8.90
N ASN A 310 -6.70 6.30 8.77
CA ASN A 310 -7.52 5.13 8.46
C ASN A 310 -7.19 3.91 9.34
N ALA A 311 -7.70 3.92 10.58
CA ALA A 311 -7.63 2.76 11.48
C ALA A 311 -8.39 1.51 10.97
N MET A 312 -9.17 1.65 9.89
CA MET A 312 -9.98 0.59 9.28
C MET A 312 -9.42 0.18 7.91
N CYS A 313 -8.11 0.35 7.66
CA CYS A 313 -7.50 0.08 6.36
C CYS A 313 -7.69 -1.36 5.84
N ALA A 314 -7.96 -2.32 6.74
CA ALA A 314 -8.39 -3.67 6.36
C ALA A 314 -9.72 -3.73 5.58
N ALA A 315 -10.54 -2.68 5.63
CA ALA A 315 -11.80 -2.52 4.91
C ALA A 315 -11.69 -1.60 3.67
N THR A 316 -10.50 -1.07 3.37
CA THR A 316 -10.22 -0.22 2.20
C THR A 316 -9.25 -0.92 1.24
N GLY A 317 -8.37 -0.18 0.54
CA GLY A 317 -7.37 -0.76 -0.35
C GLY A 317 -7.90 -1.23 -1.71
N HIS A 318 -7.09 -2.05 -2.40
CA HIS A 318 -7.14 -2.31 -3.85
C HIS A 318 -8.43 -2.89 -4.42
N ARG A 319 -9.33 -3.40 -3.57
CA ARG A 319 -10.59 -3.99 -4.01
C ARG A 319 -11.79 -3.06 -3.86
N ILE A 320 -11.62 -1.99 -3.09
CA ILE A 320 -12.72 -1.13 -2.63
C ILE A 320 -12.50 0.32 -3.05
N CYS A 321 -11.29 0.86 -2.85
CA CYS A 321 -11.02 2.28 -2.97
C CYS A 321 -10.18 2.60 -4.21
N ASN A 322 -10.44 3.74 -4.86
CA ASN A 322 -9.63 4.23 -5.98
C ASN A 322 -9.58 5.76 -6.18
N ASP A 323 -10.15 6.56 -5.27
CA ASP A 323 -10.23 8.02 -5.45
C ASP A 323 -8.88 8.73 -5.37
N CYS A 324 -7.97 8.21 -4.54
CA CYS A 324 -6.57 8.62 -4.49
C CYS A 324 -5.85 8.41 -5.83
N MET A 325 -6.10 7.28 -6.53
CA MET A 325 -5.56 7.01 -7.85
C MET A 325 -6.10 7.97 -8.90
N LYS A 326 -7.42 8.21 -8.90
CA LYS A 326 -8.07 9.14 -9.85
C LYS A 326 -7.49 10.55 -9.73
N SER A 327 -7.10 10.96 -8.52
CA SER A 327 -6.59 12.30 -8.23
C SER A 327 -5.06 12.38 -8.26
N CYS A 328 -4.36 11.29 -8.56
CA CYS A 328 -2.92 11.27 -8.77
C CYS A 328 -2.54 12.26 -9.89
N ILE A 329 -1.39 12.94 -9.78
CA ILE A 329 -0.95 13.90 -10.81
C ILE A 329 -0.76 13.26 -12.20
N TYR A 330 -0.60 11.94 -12.27
CA TYR A 330 -0.52 11.19 -13.52
C TYR A 330 -1.91 11.01 -14.14
N GLN A 331 -2.27 11.95 -15.01
CA GLN A 331 -3.59 12.03 -15.63
C GLN A 331 -3.62 11.57 -17.10
N LYS A 332 -2.46 11.23 -17.68
CA LYS A 332 -2.31 10.80 -19.09
C LYS A 332 -1.70 9.41 -19.24
N GLN A 333 -1.37 8.79 -18.11
CA GLN A 333 -0.80 7.47 -18.01
C GLN A 333 -1.31 6.81 -16.73
N ASP A 334 -1.07 5.52 -16.57
CA ASP A 334 -1.47 4.80 -15.35
C ASP A 334 -1.07 5.60 -14.10
N PRO A 335 -2.03 5.91 -13.20
CA PRO A 335 -1.72 6.54 -11.94
C PRO A 335 -0.93 5.58 -11.05
N VAL A 336 -0.37 6.09 -9.97
CA VAL A 336 0.16 5.22 -8.91
C VAL A 336 -1.00 4.41 -8.33
N ASP A 337 -0.86 3.08 -8.29
CA ASP A 337 -1.81 2.18 -7.64
C ASP A 337 -1.60 2.16 -6.12
N ILE A 338 -1.96 3.29 -5.51
CA ILE A 338 -1.90 3.53 -4.06
C ILE A 338 -2.67 2.45 -3.27
N PRO A 339 -3.89 2.05 -3.66
CA PRO A 339 -4.64 1.00 -2.97
C PRO A 339 -3.92 -0.35 -2.89
N GLN A 340 -3.16 -0.74 -3.92
CA GLN A 340 -2.32 -1.93 -3.87
C GLN A 340 -1.17 -1.78 -2.88
N ALA A 341 -0.49 -0.62 -2.87
CA ALA A 341 0.60 -0.34 -1.93
C ALA A 341 0.10 -0.33 -0.48
N GLU A 342 -1.02 0.34 -0.18
CA GLU A 342 -1.67 0.35 1.14
C GLU A 342 -2.04 -1.08 1.58
N THR A 343 -2.71 -1.84 0.72
CA THR A 343 -3.09 -3.24 1.05
C THR A 343 -1.85 -4.09 1.32
N ARG A 344 -0.80 -3.94 0.50
CA ARG A 344 0.42 -4.73 0.69
C ARG A 344 1.12 -4.36 2.00
N THR A 345 1.18 -3.07 2.35
CA THR A 345 1.71 -2.61 3.65
C THR A 345 0.97 -3.25 4.82
N LEU A 346 -0.37 -3.31 4.78
CA LEU A 346 -1.14 -4.03 5.79
C LEU A 346 -0.78 -5.53 5.82
N LYS A 347 -0.74 -6.20 4.65
CA LYS A 347 -0.41 -7.62 4.57
C LYS A 347 0.99 -7.93 5.10
N ASP A 348 1.98 -7.08 4.80
CA ASP A 348 3.35 -7.23 5.30
C ASP A 348 3.40 -7.28 6.81
N VAL A 349 2.60 -6.45 7.50
CA VAL A 349 2.50 -6.48 8.96
C VAL A 349 1.71 -7.69 9.43
N LEU A 350 0.59 -8.04 8.79
CA LEU A 350 -0.21 -9.21 9.17
C LEU A 350 0.54 -10.54 8.99
N GLU A 351 1.54 -10.60 8.10
CA GLU A 351 2.42 -11.75 7.88
C GLU A 351 3.54 -11.88 8.93
N LEU A 352 3.78 -10.87 9.77
CA LEU A 352 4.72 -10.94 10.89
C LEU A 352 4.15 -11.76 12.05
N PRO A 353 4.99 -12.35 12.92
CA PRO A 353 4.53 -12.79 14.22
C PRO A 353 3.89 -11.59 14.94
N TRP A 354 2.75 -11.83 15.60
CA TRP A 354 1.95 -10.77 16.23
C TRP A 354 1.35 -9.74 15.27
N GLY A 355 1.30 -10.00 13.96
CA GLY A 355 0.85 -9.03 12.97
C GLY A 355 -0.56 -8.48 13.23
N PHE A 356 -1.50 -9.32 13.65
CA PHE A 356 -2.85 -8.90 14.04
C PHE A 356 -2.83 -8.01 15.27
N GLU A 357 -2.07 -8.39 16.30
CA GLU A 357 -1.95 -7.65 17.55
C GLU A 357 -1.23 -6.31 17.34
N ILE A 358 -0.23 -6.24 16.47
CA ILE A 358 0.47 -5.01 16.07
C ILE A 358 -0.50 -4.07 15.36
N TYR A 359 -1.21 -4.55 14.34
CA TYR A 359 -2.22 -3.73 13.65
C TYR A 359 -3.28 -3.25 14.64
N GLY A 360 -3.85 -4.16 15.43
CA GLY A 360 -4.83 -3.83 16.45
C GLY A 360 -4.31 -2.80 17.46
N LEU A 361 -3.07 -2.92 17.91
CA LEU A 361 -2.42 -1.96 18.80
C LEU A 361 -2.33 -0.59 18.12
N LEU A 362 -1.85 -0.51 16.87
CA LEU A 362 -1.74 0.76 16.13
C LEU A 362 -3.08 1.49 15.95
N THR A 363 -4.21 0.77 15.93
CA THR A 363 -5.53 1.44 15.92
C THR A 363 -5.86 2.14 17.24
N ARG A 364 -5.27 1.72 18.36
CA ARG A 364 -5.57 2.24 19.71
C ARG A 364 -4.45 3.14 20.24
N TRP A 365 -3.21 2.73 20.03
CA TRP A 365 -1.99 3.45 20.38
C TRP A 365 -1.13 3.63 19.13
N ASN A 366 -0.97 4.87 18.70
CA ASN A 366 -0.13 5.23 17.57
C ASN A 366 0.62 6.50 17.89
N PRO A 367 1.93 6.42 18.18
CA PRO A 367 2.64 7.60 18.61
C PRO A 367 2.86 8.65 17.51
N LEU A 368 2.61 8.30 16.24
CA LEU A 368 2.63 9.24 15.12
C LEU A 368 1.34 10.07 15.03
N ASN A 369 0.26 9.66 15.69
CA ASN A 369 -0.96 10.47 15.78
C ASN A 369 -0.77 11.57 16.83
N LEU A 370 -0.41 12.78 16.38
CA LEU A 370 -0.12 13.90 17.25
C LEU A 370 -1.33 14.34 18.11
N ALA A 371 -2.54 14.23 17.57
CA ALA A 371 -3.76 14.68 18.23
C ALA A 371 -4.33 13.66 19.24
N ARG A 372 -4.11 12.36 18.99
CA ARG A 372 -4.65 11.27 19.80
C ARG A 372 -3.75 10.03 19.73
N PRO A 373 -2.61 10.04 20.43
CA PRO A 373 -1.68 8.91 20.41
C PRO A 373 -2.20 7.68 21.15
N TYR A 374 -3.18 7.84 22.04
CA TYR A 374 -3.88 6.78 22.77
C TYR A 374 -5.30 7.25 23.14
N PRO A 375 -6.20 6.37 23.66
CA PRO A 375 -7.56 6.75 24.01
C PRO A 375 -7.63 7.88 25.05
N ARG A 376 -8.56 8.81 24.87
CA ARG A 376 -8.85 9.87 25.83
C ARG A 376 -9.44 9.31 27.13
N ALA A 377 -9.37 10.10 28.20
CA ALA A 377 -9.94 9.72 29.48
C ALA A 377 -11.45 9.50 29.37
N ALA A 378 -11.98 8.60 30.21
CA ALA A 378 -13.40 8.28 30.20
C ALA A 378 -14.26 9.53 30.39
N THR A 379 -15.20 9.72 29.48
CA THR A 379 -16.14 10.87 29.49
C THR A 379 -17.39 10.60 30.33
N GLY A 380 -17.62 9.35 30.73
CA GLY A 380 -18.85 8.89 31.38
C GLY A 380 -20.08 8.77 30.45
N LYS A 381 -19.97 9.17 29.19
CA LYS A 381 -21.07 9.08 28.21
C LYS A 381 -21.18 7.67 27.63
N LYS A 382 -22.42 7.24 27.40
CA LYS A 382 -22.78 5.96 26.77
C LYS A 382 -23.44 6.21 25.42
N VAL A 383 -22.97 5.54 24.38
CA VAL A 383 -23.49 5.69 23.01
C VAL A 383 -23.93 4.34 22.47
N LEU A 384 -25.15 4.27 21.92
CA LEU A 384 -25.64 3.12 21.17
C LEU A 384 -25.40 3.35 19.68
N VAL A 385 -24.65 2.48 19.03
CA VAL A 385 -24.47 2.44 17.57
C VAL A 385 -25.34 1.32 17.00
N VAL A 386 -26.18 1.65 16.03
CA VAL A 386 -27.09 0.69 15.38
C VAL A 386 -26.61 0.44 13.95
N GLY A 387 -26.20 -0.79 13.66
CA GLY A 387 -25.59 -1.21 12.41
C GLY A 387 -24.06 -1.24 12.48
N LEU A 388 -23.44 -2.36 12.09
CA LEU A 388 -21.98 -2.54 12.08
C LEU A 388 -21.40 -2.66 10.66
N GLY A 389 -21.99 -1.96 9.70
CA GLY A 389 -21.33 -1.66 8.42
C GLY A 389 -20.17 -0.65 8.57
N PRO A 390 -19.52 -0.25 7.47
CA PRO A 390 -18.35 0.65 7.50
C PRO A 390 -18.52 1.92 8.32
N ALA A 391 -19.65 2.60 8.19
CA ALA A 391 -19.94 3.78 9.00
C ALA A 391 -20.03 3.46 10.51
N GLY A 392 -20.68 2.35 10.85
CA GLY A 392 -20.96 1.96 12.23
C GLY A 392 -19.72 1.54 13.01
N PHE A 393 -18.91 0.63 12.46
CA PHE A 393 -17.67 0.20 13.14
C PHE A 393 -16.63 1.33 13.19
N THR A 394 -16.59 2.20 12.18
CA THR A 394 -15.67 3.35 12.16
C THR A 394 -16.08 4.36 13.23
N LEU A 395 -17.36 4.73 13.28
CA LEU A 395 -17.87 5.62 14.33
C LEU A 395 -17.62 5.04 15.73
N ALA A 396 -17.93 3.76 15.94
CA ALA A 396 -17.67 3.09 17.21
C ALA A 396 -16.19 3.17 17.61
N HIS A 397 -15.28 2.93 16.68
CA HIS A 397 -13.84 3.05 16.91
C HIS A 397 -13.42 4.45 17.38
N HIS A 398 -13.85 5.51 16.68
CA HIS A 398 -13.49 6.87 17.07
C HIS A 398 -14.11 7.26 18.42
N LEU A 399 -15.37 6.89 18.68
CA LEU A 399 -16.04 7.17 19.95
C LEU A 399 -15.39 6.45 21.15
N MET A 400 -14.95 5.19 20.97
CA MET A 400 -14.21 4.47 22.00
C MET A 400 -12.88 5.18 22.31
N ASN A 401 -12.16 5.63 21.28
CA ASN A 401 -10.91 6.38 21.45
C ASN A 401 -11.12 7.80 22.02
N ASP A 402 -12.31 8.38 21.88
CA ASP A 402 -12.67 9.63 22.56
C ASP A 402 -13.11 9.44 24.02
N GLY A 403 -13.05 8.20 24.54
CA GLY A 403 -13.35 7.89 25.94
C GLY A 403 -14.83 7.67 26.22
N HIS A 404 -15.64 7.35 25.20
CA HIS A 404 -17.04 6.97 25.39
C HIS A 404 -17.18 5.47 25.61
N THR A 405 -18.18 5.06 26.40
CA THR A 405 -18.64 3.67 26.41
C THR A 405 -19.56 3.46 25.21
N VAL A 406 -19.17 2.58 24.30
CA VAL A 406 -19.96 2.26 23.11
C VAL A 406 -20.62 0.91 23.27
N VAL A 407 -21.92 0.85 23.01
CA VAL A 407 -22.66 -0.41 22.80
C VAL A 407 -23.05 -0.42 21.33
N ALA A 408 -22.72 -1.49 20.63
CA ALA A 408 -23.16 -1.67 19.25
C ALA A 408 -24.19 -2.78 19.17
N VAL A 409 -25.22 -2.56 18.37
CA VAL A 409 -26.19 -3.58 17.98
C VAL A 409 -26.19 -3.67 16.47
N ASP A 410 -26.19 -4.89 15.95
CA ASP A 410 -26.28 -5.14 14.52
C ASP A 410 -27.34 -6.19 14.26
N GLY A 411 -28.05 -6.04 13.15
CA GLY A 411 -29.14 -6.92 12.77
C GLY A 411 -29.11 -7.11 11.26
N LEU A 412 -28.85 -8.35 10.83
CA LEU A 412 -29.12 -8.70 9.45
C LEU A 412 -30.64 -8.64 9.25
N LYS A 413 -31.11 -7.88 8.25
CA LYS A 413 -32.50 -7.99 7.80
C LYS A 413 -32.68 -9.34 7.09
N ILE A 414 -32.81 -10.41 7.87
CA ILE A 414 -33.18 -11.75 7.39
C ILE A 414 -34.70 -11.84 7.48
N GLU A 415 -35.40 -11.06 6.66
CA GLU A 415 -36.81 -11.31 6.40
C GLU A 415 -36.88 -12.34 5.27
N PRO A 416 -37.61 -13.45 5.43
CA PRO A 416 -37.85 -14.36 4.33
C PRO A 416 -38.50 -13.59 3.19
N LEU A 417 -38.07 -13.88 1.96
CA LEU A 417 -38.74 -13.36 0.78
C LEU A 417 -40.23 -13.72 0.86
N PRO A 418 -41.14 -12.85 0.38
CA PRO A 418 -42.55 -13.18 0.24
C PRO A 418 -42.73 -14.56 -0.39
N THR A 419 -43.65 -15.35 0.15
CA THR A 419 -43.86 -16.75 -0.24
C THR A 419 -44.19 -16.91 -1.71
N ASP A 420 -44.86 -15.91 -2.31
CA ASP A 420 -45.18 -15.84 -3.73
C ASP A 420 -43.94 -15.59 -4.62
N VAL A 421 -42.81 -15.20 -4.04
CA VAL A 421 -41.53 -14.98 -4.74
C VAL A 421 -40.56 -16.15 -4.55
N SER A 422 -40.44 -16.68 -3.32
CA SER A 422 -39.47 -17.73 -2.99
C SER A 422 -40.04 -19.15 -3.09
N GLY A 423 -41.37 -19.29 -3.09
CA GLY A 423 -42.06 -20.58 -3.04
C GLY A 423 -41.89 -21.32 -1.70
N VAL A 424 -41.36 -20.67 -0.66
CA VAL A 424 -41.15 -21.28 0.67
C VAL A 424 -41.48 -20.28 1.78
N ASP A 425 -42.30 -20.69 2.75
CA ASP A 425 -42.65 -19.88 3.92
C ASP A 425 -41.61 -19.98 5.06
N PRO A 426 -41.70 -19.14 6.11
CA PRO A 426 -40.75 -19.14 7.22
C PRO A 426 -40.72 -20.47 8.03
N LEU A 427 -41.71 -21.34 7.85
CA LEU A 427 -41.82 -22.65 8.49
C LEU A 427 -41.34 -23.79 7.56
N GLY A 428 -40.85 -23.46 6.36
CA GLY A 428 -40.38 -24.43 5.36
C GLY A 428 -41.49 -25.04 4.50
N GLY A 429 -42.73 -24.54 4.60
CA GLY A 429 -43.84 -24.95 3.76
C GLY A 429 -43.66 -24.46 2.32
N ARG A 430 -43.95 -25.31 1.33
CA ARG A 430 -43.81 -24.98 -0.10
C ARG A 430 -45.09 -24.34 -0.64
N HIS A 431 -44.96 -23.26 -1.40
CA HIS A 431 -46.06 -22.48 -2.00
C HIS A 431 -45.81 -22.24 -3.50
N PRO A 432 -46.85 -21.99 -4.31
CA PRO A 432 -46.69 -21.56 -5.71
C PRO A 432 -45.94 -20.23 -5.81
N PHE A 433 -44.98 -20.15 -6.72
CA PHE A 433 -44.24 -18.91 -7.04
C PHE A 433 -44.85 -18.21 -8.27
N ARG A 434 -44.73 -16.88 -8.36
CA ARG A 434 -45.23 -16.04 -9.47
C ARG A 434 -44.30 -15.97 -10.67
#